data_AF-A0A7Y1UMN6-F1
#
_entry.id   AF-A0A7Y1UMN6-F1
#
_cell.length_a   1.000
_cell.length_b   1.000
_cell.length_c   1.000
_cell.angle_alpha   90.00
_cell.angle_beta   90.00
_cell.angle_gamma   90.00
#
_symmetry.space_group_name_H-M   'P 1'
#
loop_
_entity.id
_entity.type
_entity.pdbx_description
1 polymer ?
#
loop_
_entity_poly.entity_id
_entity_poly.type
_entity_poly.pdbx_seq_one_letter_code
_entity_poly.pdbx_strand_id
1 'polypeptide(L)'
;MSYAILFPGQGSQFVGMGADLFEARPDLLVDQADEVLGWSLRDFCLKGPEEELTRTERAQPALFAVAFALWDELRKRVSHPPTAAAGHSLGEYTALAAAEVFDFPTALRIVALRGRAMAAAGDAEPSSMAALIGADQEKAEEIAASRRSSDGRLWVANLNAPGQVVVAGGAADIEWLQQKGR
;
A
#
# COMPACT_ATOMS: atom_id res chain seq x y z
N MET A 1 20.48 17.74 12.06
CA MET A 1 19.35 17.95 11.14
C MET A 1 18.29 16.92 11.49
N SER A 2 17.03 17.32 11.67
CA SER A 2 15.92 16.41 11.94
C SER A 2 15.23 16.06 10.64
N TYR A 3 14.88 14.80 10.44
CA TYR A 3 14.11 14.34 9.28
C TYR A 3 13.17 13.22 9.71
N ALA A 4 12.07 13.09 8.98
CA ALA A 4 11.13 11.97 9.08
C ALA A 4 11.15 11.18 7.78
N ILE A 5 10.82 9.89 7.85
CA ILE A 5 10.70 9.02 6.67
C ILE A 5 9.24 8.67 6.44
N LEU A 6 8.83 8.68 5.17
CA LEU A 6 7.48 8.36 4.73
C LEU A 6 7.54 7.21 3.73
N PHE A 7 6.76 6.17 3.98
CA PHE A 7 6.68 5.01 3.11
C PHE A 7 5.38 5.05 2.28
N PRO A 8 5.47 4.92 0.95
CA PRO A 8 4.29 4.93 0.09
C PRO A 8 3.45 3.65 0.27
N GLY A 9 2.17 3.75 -0.08
CA GLY A 9 1.25 2.62 -0.12
C GLY A 9 1.31 1.83 -1.44
N GLN A 10 0.30 0.99 -1.64
CA GLN A 10 0.07 0.28 -2.91
C GLN A 10 -0.26 1.26 -4.05
N GLY A 11 0.18 0.96 -5.26
CA GLY A 11 0.01 1.78 -6.46
C GLY A 11 1.31 2.30 -7.07
N SER A 12 2.44 2.14 -6.37
CA SER A 12 3.77 2.54 -6.82
C SER A 12 4.60 1.41 -7.44
N GLN A 13 4.07 0.19 -7.48
CA GLN A 13 4.76 -0.97 -8.04
C GLN A 13 4.90 -0.88 -9.57
N PHE A 14 6.04 -1.35 -10.09
CA PHE A 14 6.30 -1.46 -11.52
C PHE A 14 7.29 -2.60 -11.80
N VAL A 15 7.23 -3.19 -13.00
CA VAL A 15 8.16 -4.26 -13.39
C VAL A 15 9.58 -3.69 -13.49
N GLY A 16 10.53 -4.34 -12.83
CA GLY A 16 11.90 -3.87 -12.68
C GLY A 16 12.18 -3.13 -11.36
N MET A 17 11.17 -2.95 -10.49
CA MET A 17 11.38 -2.29 -9.20
C MET A 17 12.41 -3.05 -8.33
N GLY A 18 13.30 -2.30 -7.67
CA GLY A 18 14.26 -2.87 -6.73
C GLY A 18 15.39 -3.68 -7.35
N ALA A 19 15.64 -3.62 -8.67
CA ALA A 19 16.68 -4.39 -9.36
C ALA A 19 18.04 -4.36 -8.64
N ASP A 20 18.58 -3.17 -8.36
CA ASP A 20 19.86 -3.01 -7.67
C ASP A 20 19.83 -3.55 -6.22
N LEU A 21 18.65 -3.55 -5.59
CA LEU A 21 18.48 -4.04 -4.22
C LEU A 21 18.50 -5.56 -4.16
N PHE A 22 18.03 -6.28 -5.18
CA PHE A 22 18.14 -7.75 -5.22
C PHE A 22 19.59 -8.23 -5.29
N GLU A 23 20.49 -7.37 -5.80
CA GLU A 23 21.94 -7.64 -5.79
C GLU A 23 22.59 -7.17 -4.48
N ALA A 24 22.18 -6.01 -3.96
CA ALA A 24 22.72 -5.48 -2.72
C ALA A 24 22.29 -6.29 -1.47
N ARG A 25 21.06 -6.82 -1.47
CA ARG A 25 20.38 -7.46 -0.33
C ARG A 25 19.69 -8.78 -0.68
N PRO A 26 20.42 -9.76 -1.25
CA PRO A 26 19.85 -11.07 -1.55
C PRO A 26 19.40 -11.81 -0.29
N ASP A 27 20.03 -11.55 0.85
CA ASP A 27 19.67 -12.12 2.16
C ASP A 27 18.21 -11.80 2.56
N LEU A 28 17.74 -10.59 2.26
CA LEU A 28 16.35 -10.21 2.54
C LEU A 28 15.43 -10.55 1.38
N LEU A 29 15.80 -10.13 0.16
CA LEU A 29 14.88 -10.09 -0.98
C LEU A 29 14.81 -11.39 -1.77
N VAL A 30 15.73 -12.31 -1.55
CA VAL A 30 15.71 -13.65 -2.15
C VAL A 30 15.56 -14.67 -1.03
N ASP A 31 16.54 -14.79 -0.14
CA ASP A 31 16.59 -15.90 0.82
C ASP A 31 15.39 -15.86 1.80
N GLN A 32 15.26 -14.78 2.58
CA GLN A 32 14.18 -14.66 3.57
C GLN A 32 12.82 -14.41 2.92
N ALA A 33 12.75 -13.56 1.89
CA ALA A 33 11.49 -13.25 1.23
C ALA A 33 10.89 -14.48 0.56
N ASP A 34 11.68 -15.22 -0.22
CA ASP A 34 11.17 -16.39 -0.93
C ASP A 34 10.76 -17.49 0.05
N GLU A 35 11.50 -17.67 1.15
CA GLU A 35 11.12 -18.60 2.24
C GLU A 35 9.76 -18.22 2.85
N VAL A 36 9.55 -16.95 3.17
CA VAL A 36 8.29 -16.47 3.78
C VAL A 36 7.12 -16.54 2.80
N LEU A 37 7.37 -16.21 1.54
CA LEU A 37 6.33 -16.03 0.54
C LEU A 37 5.97 -17.34 -0.17
N GLY A 38 6.93 -18.26 -0.30
CA GLY A 38 6.78 -19.52 -1.03
C GLY A 38 6.85 -19.35 -2.56
N TRP A 39 7.39 -18.23 -3.04
CA TRP A 39 7.57 -17.91 -4.45
C TRP A 39 8.69 -16.90 -4.63
N SER A 40 9.29 -16.85 -5.82
CA SER A 40 10.41 -15.94 -6.07
C SER A 40 9.95 -14.49 -6.19
N LEU A 41 10.31 -13.68 -5.18
CA LEU A 41 10.06 -12.26 -5.17
C LEU A 41 10.84 -11.55 -6.28
N ARG A 42 12.07 -12.00 -6.56
CA ARG A 42 12.91 -11.45 -7.62
C ARG A 42 12.27 -11.60 -8.99
N ASP A 43 11.86 -12.81 -9.35
CA ASP A 43 11.25 -13.07 -10.66
C ASP A 43 9.98 -12.25 -10.82
N PHE A 44 9.18 -12.18 -9.76
CA PHE A 44 7.96 -11.41 -9.75
C PHE A 44 8.19 -9.91 -9.96
N CYS A 45 9.11 -9.30 -9.20
CA CYS A 45 9.40 -7.88 -9.30
C CYS A 45 10.10 -7.51 -10.62
N LEU A 46 11.02 -8.34 -11.12
CA LEU A 46 11.89 -7.98 -12.25
C LEU A 46 11.36 -8.42 -13.61
N LYS A 47 10.56 -9.48 -13.67
CA LYS A 47 10.08 -10.05 -14.94
C LYS A 47 8.59 -9.82 -15.17
N GLY A 48 7.81 -9.56 -14.11
CA GLY A 48 6.36 -9.41 -14.20
C GLY A 48 5.64 -10.74 -14.48
N PRO A 49 4.47 -10.73 -15.15
CA PRO A 49 3.86 -9.60 -15.86
C PRO A 49 3.25 -8.55 -14.92
N GLU A 50 2.98 -7.34 -15.43
CA GLU A 50 2.48 -6.20 -14.64
C GLU A 50 1.10 -6.47 -14.02
N GLU A 51 0.25 -7.21 -14.73
CA GLU A 51 -1.08 -7.60 -14.27
C GLU A 51 -1.02 -8.47 -13.00
N GLU A 52 -0.04 -9.37 -12.92
CA GLU A 52 0.17 -10.15 -11.72
C GLU A 52 0.80 -9.29 -10.61
N LEU A 53 1.77 -8.42 -10.95
CA LEU A 53 2.42 -7.48 -10.01
C LEU A 53 1.43 -6.54 -9.33
N THR A 54 0.33 -6.19 -9.99
CA THR A 54 -0.70 -5.29 -9.48
C THR A 54 -1.76 -5.98 -8.60
N ARG A 55 -1.78 -7.31 -8.55
CA ARG A 55 -2.69 -8.06 -7.66
C ARG A 55 -2.37 -7.79 -6.21
N THR A 56 -3.35 -7.37 -5.43
CA THR A 56 -3.19 -6.91 -4.03
C THR A 56 -2.39 -7.88 -3.15
N GLU A 57 -2.66 -9.18 -3.24
CA GLU A 57 -1.99 -10.23 -2.47
C GLU A 57 -0.51 -10.43 -2.84
N ARG A 58 -0.09 -9.92 -3.99
CA ARG A 58 1.30 -9.95 -4.45
C ARG A 58 1.99 -8.60 -4.35
N ALA A 59 1.30 -7.53 -4.76
CA ALA A 59 1.79 -6.16 -4.73
C ALA A 59 2.21 -5.74 -3.32
N GLN A 60 1.39 -6.07 -2.31
CA GLN A 60 1.65 -5.67 -0.93
C GLN A 60 2.96 -6.23 -0.37
N PRO A 61 3.20 -7.56 -0.34
CA PRO A 61 4.47 -8.08 0.16
C PRO A 61 5.66 -7.62 -0.68
N ALA A 62 5.50 -7.47 -2.00
CA ALA A 62 6.58 -7.02 -2.87
C ALA A 62 7.01 -5.58 -2.59
N LEU A 63 6.05 -4.65 -2.48
CA LEU A 63 6.30 -3.25 -2.14
C LEU A 63 6.90 -3.11 -0.75
N PHE A 64 6.37 -3.83 0.24
CA PHE A 64 6.94 -3.84 1.59
C PHE A 64 8.41 -4.27 1.56
N ALA A 65 8.71 -5.40 0.90
CA ALA A 65 10.05 -5.98 0.91
C ALA A 65 11.07 -5.04 0.26
N VAL A 66 10.74 -4.51 -0.92
CA VAL A 66 11.61 -3.58 -1.65
C VAL A 66 11.80 -2.28 -0.87
N ALA A 67 10.75 -1.70 -0.30
CA ALA A 67 10.84 -0.46 0.48
C ALA A 67 11.64 -0.65 1.77
N PHE A 68 11.47 -1.78 2.46
CA PHE A 68 12.25 -2.11 3.65
C PHE A 68 13.73 -2.31 3.32
N ALA A 69 14.04 -3.07 2.27
CA ALA A 69 15.43 -3.29 1.84
C ALA A 69 16.11 -1.98 1.44
N LEU A 70 15.39 -1.09 0.75
CA LEU A 70 15.88 0.26 0.44
C LEU A 70 16.19 1.06 1.71
N TRP A 71 15.28 1.04 2.69
CA TRP A 71 15.52 1.71 3.97
C TRP A 71 16.71 1.11 4.72
N ASP A 72 16.84 -0.22 4.76
CA ASP A 72 17.95 -0.87 5.46
C ASP A 72 19.31 -0.51 4.83
N GLU A 73 19.37 -0.30 3.52
CA GLU A 73 20.57 0.22 2.87
C GLU A 73 20.80 1.70 3.12
N LEU A 74 19.76 2.53 3.03
CA LEU A 74 19.88 3.97 3.24
C LEU A 74 20.26 4.31 4.68
N ARG A 75 19.73 3.58 5.68
CA ARG A 75 20.01 3.85 7.10
C ARG A 75 21.47 3.62 7.48
N LYS A 76 22.21 2.82 6.70
CA LYS A 76 23.67 2.63 6.88
C LYS A 76 24.48 3.85 6.43
N ARG A 77 23.90 4.72 5.61
CA ARG A 77 24.55 5.88 4.98
C ARG A 77 24.20 7.22 5.63
N VAL A 78 23.21 7.24 6.52
CA VAL A 78 22.82 8.43 7.28
C VAL A 78 23.57 8.46 8.62
N SER A 79 23.95 9.66 9.07
CA SER A 79 24.74 9.83 10.30
C SER A 79 23.91 9.73 11.58
N HIS A 80 22.58 9.90 11.49
CA HIS A 80 21.65 9.89 12.61
C HIS A 80 20.31 9.28 12.18
N PRO A 81 19.57 8.61 13.10
CA PRO A 81 18.26 8.05 12.79
C PRO A 81 17.20 9.13 12.53
N PRO A 82 16.10 8.78 11.83
CA PRO A 82 14.97 9.68 11.66
C PRO A 82 14.30 9.94 13.01
N THR A 83 13.68 11.09 13.16
CA THR A 83 12.94 11.44 14.38
C THR A 83 11.51 10.88 14.37
N ALA A 84 11.00 10.50 13.21
CA ALA A 84 9.71 9.85 13.04
C ALA A 84 9.67 9.02 11.74
N ALA A 85 8.80 8.02 11.72
CA ALA A 85 8.43 7.26 10.54
C ALA A 85 6.89 7.18 10.45
N ALA A 86 6.35 7.22 9.24
CA ALA A 86 4.94 6.96 8.99
C ALA A 86 4.78 6.34 7.59
N GLY A 87 3.64 5.71 7.32
CA GLY A 87 3.37 5.21 5.98
C GLY A 87 1.91 5.25 5.58
N HIS A 88 1.69 5.37 4.27
CA HIS A 88 0.34 5.44 3.73
C HIS A 88 -0.21 4.04 3.50
N SER A 89 -1.28 3.67 4.23
CA SER A 89 -1.95 2.37 4.10
C SER A 89 -0.97 1.19 4.28
N LEU A 90 -0.58 0.51 3.20
CA LEU A 90 0.45 -0.54 3.23
C LEU A 90 1.77 -0.04 3.82
N GLY A 91 2.17 1.20 3.50
CA GLY A 91 3.44 1.76 3.93
C GLY A 91 3.59 1.81 5.44
N GLU A 92 2.49 1.81 6.20
CA GLU A 92 2.53 1.83 7.67
C GLU A 92 3.23 0.58 8.23
N TYR A 93 3.07 -0.58 7.59
CA TYR A 93 3.79 -1.79 7.98
C TYR A 93 5.30 -1.67 7.73
N THR A 94 5.68 -1.01 6.63
CA THR A 94 7.08 -0.69 6.35
C THR A 94 7.63 0.29 7.38
N ALA A 95 6.86 1.31 7.77
CA ALA A 95 7.24 2.27 8.79
C ALA A 95 7.45 1.60 10.16
N LEU A 96 6.54 0.71 10.56
CA LEU A 96 6.64 -0.06 11.81
C LEU A 96 7.86 -0.98 11.81
N ALA A 97 8.14 -1.68 10.71
CA ALA A 97 9.34 -2.50 10.57
C ALA A 97 10.62 -1.66 10.56
N ALA A 98 10.60 -0.51 9.89
CA ALA A 98 11.71 0.45 9.88
C ALA A 98 12.02 1.04 11.27
N ALA A 99 10.99 1.14 12.12
CA ALA A 99 11.09 1.51 13.53
C ALA A 99 11.34 0.31 14.47
N GLU A 100 11.68 -0.86 13.92
CA GLU A 100 12.06 -2.07 14.66
C GLU A 100 10.94 -2.64 15.57
N VAL A 101 9.67 -2.32 15.29
CA VAL A 101 8.51 -2.92 15.97
C VAL A 101 8.37 -4.40 15.63
N PHE A 102 8.71 -4.76 14.39
CA PHE A 102 8.75 -6.13 13.89
C PHE A 102 10.07 -6.36 13.15
N ASP A 103 10.59 -7.59 13.20
CA ASP A 103 11.63 -8.00 12.26
C ASP A 103 11.08 -8.17 10.83
N PHE A 104 11.99 -8.23 9.85
CA PHE A 104 11.62 -8.32 8.44
C PHE A 104 10.74 -9.54 8.12
N PRO A 105 11.10 -10.79 8.51
CA PRO A 105 10.25 -11.95 8.22
C PRO A 105 8.86 -11.85 8.84
N THR A 106 8.74 -11.33 10.07
CA THR A 106 7.46 -11.17 10.76
C THR A 106 6.59 -10.14 10.05
N ALA A 107 7.14 -8.97 9.73
CA ALA A 107 6.42 -7.93 9.02
C ALA A 107 5.98 -8.42 7.62
N LEU A 108 6.86 -9.13 6.89
CA LEU A 108 6.53 -9.68 5.58
C LEU A 108 5.38 -10.71 5.65
N ARG A 109 5.37 -11.57 6.68
CA ARG A 109 4.26 -12.53 6.92
C ARG A 109 2.93 -11.81 7.17
N ILE A 110 2.94 -10.76 7.99
CA ILE A 110 1.76 -9.95 8.29
C ILE A 110 1.24 -9.27 7.01
N VAL A 111 2.14 -8.65 6.25
CA VAL A 111 1.78 -7.97 4.99
C VAL A 111 1.24 -8.95 3.95
N ALA A 112 1.86 -10.13 3.80
CA ALA A 112 1.37 -11.17 2.89
C ALA A 112 -0.02 -11.68 3.31
N LEU A 113 -0.26 -11.85 4.62
CA LEU A 113 -1.58 -12.20 5.13
C LEU A 113 -2.61 -11.09 4.85
N ARG A 114 -2.26 -9.83 5.09
CA ARG A 114 -3.11 -8.67 4.79
C ARG A 114 -3.49 -8.62 3.33
N GLY A 115 -2.51 -8.77 2.43
CA GLY A 115 -2.74 -8.76 0.99
C GLY A 115 -3.73 -9.85 0.57
N ARG A 116 -3.57 -11.09 1.05
CA ARG A 116 -4.51 -12.19 0.80
C ARG A 116 -5.90 -11.94 1.35
N ALA A 117 -6.00 -11.43 2.58
CA ALA A 117 -7.28 -11.14 3.22
C ALA A 117 -8.05 -10.04 2.47
N MET A 118 -7.34 -8.99 2.03
CA MET A 118 -7.93 -7.91 1.22
C MET A 118 -8.37 -8.40 -0.16
N ALA A 119 -7.55 -9.21 -0.83
CA ALA A 119 -7.91 -9.79 -2.12
C ALA A 119 -9.18 -10.66 -2.00
N ALA A 120 -9.22 -11.56 -1.01
CA ALA A 120 -10.39 -12.41 -0.77
C ALA A 120 -11.67 -11.59 -0.44
N ALA A 121 -11.54 -10.49 0.30
CA ALA A 121 -12.66 -9.59 0.56
C ALA A 121 -13.15 -8.88 -0.72
N GLY A 122 -12.22 -8.43 -1.57
CA GLY A 122 -12.54 -7.80 -2.86
C GLY A 122 -13.18 -8.76 -3.86
N ASP A 123 -12.77 -10.03 -3.86
CA ASP A 123 -13.38 -11.08 -4.68
C ASP A 123 -14.81 -11.42 -4.21
N ALA A 124 -15.03 -11.43 -2.89
CA ALA A 124 -16.34 -11.72 -2.30
C ALA A 124 -17.35 -10.58 -2.49
N GLU A 125 -16.89 -9.34 -2.44
CA GLU A 125 -17.71 -8.15 -2.60
C GLU A 125 -16.99 -7.12 -3.48
N PRO A 126 -17.30 -7.09 -4.79
CA PRO A 126 -16.68 -6.16 -5.73
C PRO A 126 -16.87 -4.70 -5.29
N SER A 127 -15.74 -4.06 -5.01
CA SER A 127 -15.67 -2.68 -4.55
C SER A 127 -14.71 -1.87 -5.41
N SER A 128 -14.81 -0.54 -5.33
CA SER A 128 -13.92 0.37 -6.01
C SER A 128 -13.72 1.64 -5.18
N MET A 129 -12.80 2.48 -5.64
CA MET A 129 -12.43 3.74 -4.99
C MET A 129 -12.42 4.86 -6.02
N ALA A 130 -12.75 6.07 -5.57
CA ALA A 130 -12.69 7.27 -6.40
C ALA A 130 -12.06 8.44 -5.63
N ALA A 131 -11.22 9.22 -6.32
CA ALA A 131 -10.66 10.44 -5.80
C ALA A 131 -11.60 11.63 -6.07
N LEU A 132 -11.96 12.35 -5.02
CA LEU A 132 -12.68 13.61 -5.06
C LEU A 132 -11.66 14.77 -5.05
N ILE A 133 -11.40 15.31 -6.24
CA ILE A 133 -10.45 16.42 -6.41
C ILE A 133 -11.17 17.76 -6.15
N GLY A 134 -10.58 18.59 -5.30
CA GLY A 134 -11.13 19.86 -4.85
C GLY A 134 -12.12 19.76 -3.68
N ALA A 135 -12.49 18.54 -3.25
CA ALA A 135 -13.33 18.34 -2.08
C ALA A 135 -12.49 18.36 -0.79
N ASP A 136 -13.08 18.89 0.28
CA ASP A 136 -12.60 18.70 1.64
C ASP A 136 -13.29 17.51 2.32
N GLN A 137 -12.92 17.26 3.58
CA GLN A 137 -13.49 16.16 4.36
C GLN A 137 -15.00 16.32 4.57
N GLU A 138 -15.48 17.54 4.84
CA GLU A 138 -16.89 17.79 5.12
C GLU A 138 -17.74 17.51 3.88
N LYS A 139 -17.32 18.01 2.72
CA LYS A 139 -18.02 17.77 1.46
C LYS A 139 -18.01 16.29 1.07
N ALA A 140 -16.87 15.61 1.23
CA ALA A 140 -16.77 14.18 0.94
C ALA A 140 -17.68 13.35 1.85
N GLU A 141 -17.77 13.72 3.13
CA GLU A 141 -18.65 13.05 4.09
C GLU A 141 -20.13 13.33 3.81
N GLU A 142 -20.50 14.54 3.38
CA GLU A 142 -21.86 14.88 2.93
C GLU A 142 -22.29 13.96 1.77
N ILE A 143 -21.44 13.81 0.76
CA ILE A 143 -21.69 12.95 -0.41
C ILE A 143 -21.83 11.49 0.02
N ALA A 144 -20.90 10.99 0.84
CA ALA A 144 -20.94 9.62 1.36
C ALA A 144 -22.20 9.36 2.21
N ALA A 145 -22.59 10.30 3.07
CA ALA A 145 -23.79 10.22 3.89
C ALA A 145 -25.08 10.22 3.04
N SER A 146 -25.17 11.06 2.02
CA SER A 146 -26.29 11.07 1.07
C SER A 146 -26.44 9.73 0.35
N ARG A 147 -25.31 9.10 0.00
CA ARG A 147 -25.35 7.77 -0.62
C ARG A 147 -25.80 6.70 0.38
N ARG A 148 -25.31 6.74 1.61
CA ARG A 148 -25.70 5.78 2.66
C ARG A 148 -27.17 5.92 3.09
N SER A 149 -27.77 7.11 3.00
CA SER A 149 -29.20 7.30 3.28
C SER A 149 -30.12 6.77 2.17
N SER A 150 -29.56 6.34 1.04
CA SER A 150 -30.26 5.71 -0.09
C SER A 150 -29.77 4.27 -0.33
N ASP A 151 -29.50 3.54 0.75
CA ASP A 151 -29.05 2.13 0.80
C ASP A 151 -27.71 1.85 0.09
N GLY A 152 -26.92 2.87 -0.20
CA GLY A 152 -25.57 2.72 -0.75
C GLY A 152 -24.51 2.46 0.32
N ARG A 153 -23.33 1.98 -0.09
CA ARG A 153 -22.20 1.66 0.79
C ARG A 153 -20.97 2.50 0.45
N LEU A 154 -21.11 3.83 0.48
CA LEU A 154 -20.02 4.77 0.19
C LEU A 154 -19.44 5.36 1.49
N TRP A 155 -18.12 5.37 1.61
CA TRP A 155 -17.40 5.86 2.79
C TRP A 155 -16.19 6.70 2.38
N VAL A 156 -15.85 7.71 3.18
CA VAL A 156 -14.54 8.37 3.09
C VAL A 156 -13.46 7.38 3.54
N ALA A 157 -12.54 7.05 2.63
CA ALA A 157 -11.50 6.05 2.82
C ALA A 157 -10.14 6.68 3.11
N ASN A 158 -9.80 7.81 2.46
CA ASN A 158 -8.53 8.50 2.69
C ASN A 158 -8.69 10.02 2.67
N LEU A 159 -8.05 10.68 3.63
CA LEU A 159 -7.81 12.12 3.64
C LEU A 159 -6.34 12.33 3.27
N ASN A 160 -6.04 12.49 1.98
CA ASN A 160 -4.65 12.47 1.50
C ASN A 160 -3.98 13.83 1.62
N ALA A 161 -4.67 14.88 1.18
CA ALA A 161 -4.19 16.26 1.20
C ALA A 161 -5.39 17.22 1.16
N PRO A 162 -5.21 18.51 1.49
CA PRO A 162 -6.23 19.51 1.21
C PRO A 162 -6.68 19.45 -0.25
N GLY A 163 -7.98 19.26 -0.49
CA GLY A 163 -8.54 19.11 -1.83
C GLY A 163 -8.33 17.73 -2.48
N GLN A 164 -7.82 16.72 -1.76
CA GLN A 164 -7.72 15.34 -2.26
C GLN A 164 -8.22 14.36 -1.20
N VAL A 165 -9.47 13.94 -1.37
CA VAL A 165 -10.12 12.91 -0.55
C VAL A 165 -10.44 11.70 -1.41
N VAL A 166 -10.32 10.49 -0.86
CA VAL A 166 -10.73 9.26 -1.52
C VAL A 166 -11.95 8.71 -0.82
N VAL A 167 -12.95 8.32 -1.61
CA VAL A 167 -14.10 7.54 -1.16
C VAL A 167 -14.02 6.12 -1.71
N ALA A 168 -14.53 5.16 -0.94
CA ALA A 168 -14.59 3.75 -1.31
C ALA A 168 -16.01 3.22 -1.10
N GLY A 169 -16.43 2.30 -1.97
CA GLY A 169 -17.73 1.65 -1.87
C GLY A 169 -17.92 0.56 -2.91
N GLY A 170 -19.14 0.02 -3.01
CA GLY A 170 -19.47 -0.94 -4.06
C GLY A 170 -19.34 -0.31 -5.45
N ALA A 171 -19.15 -1.13 -6.49
CA ALA A 171 -19.02 -0.64 -7.86
C ALA A 171 -20.19 0.30 -8.27
N ALA A 172 -21.42 -0.07 -7.93
CA ALA A 172 -22.61 0.76 -8.18
C ALA A 172 -22.62 2.08 -7.39
N ASP A 173 -21.98 2.14 -6.22
CA ASP A 173 -21.87 3.37 -5.43
C ASP A 173 -20.86 4.34 -6.05
N ILE A 174 -19.76 3.81 -6.61
CA ILE A 174 -18.77 4.59 -7.35
C ILE A 174 -19.34 5.07 -8.69
N GLU A 175 -20.10 4.24 -9.40
CA GLU A 175 -20.82 4.67 -10.61
C GLU A 175 -21.85 5.76 -10.30
N TRP A 176 -22.62 5.60 -9.21
CA TRP A 176 -23.54 6.64 -8.74
C TRP A 176 -22.79 7.95 -8.46
N LEU A 177 -21.64 7.89 -7.80
CA LEU A 177 -20.82 9.06 -7.49
C LEU A 177 -20.38 9.77 -8.78
N GLN A 178 -19.90 9.04 -9.78
CA GLN A 178 -19.45 9.60 -11.05
C GLN A 178 -20.59 10.28 -11.84
N GLN A 179 -21.82 9.78 -11.71
CA GLN A 179 -22.97 10.29 -12.46
C GLN A 179 -23.71 11.42 -11.71
N LYS A 180 -23.76 11.35 -10.38
CA LYS A 180 -24.68 12.16 -9.55
C LYS A 180 -24.03 12.83 -8.35
N GLY A 181 -22.81 12.45 -7.98
CA GLY A 181 -22.08 12.96 -6.81
C GLY A 181 -21.47 14.34 -7.00
N ARG A 182 -22.29 15.32 -7.39
CA ARG A 182 -21.89 16.74 -7.45
C ARG A 182 -21.68 17.31 -6.05
#